data_AF-A0A401TLN0-F1
#
_entry.id   AF-A0A401TLN0-F1
#
_cell.length_a   1.000
_cell.length_b   1.000
_cell.length_c   1.000
_cell.angle_alpha   90.00
_cell.angle_beta   90.00
_cell.angle_gamma   90.00
#
_symmetry.space_group_name_H-M   'P 1'
#
loop_
_entity.id
_entity.type
_entity.pdbx_description
1 polymer ?
#
loop_
_entity_poly.entity_id
_entity_poly.type
_entity_poly.pdbx_seq_one_letter_code
_entity_poly.pdbx_strand_id
1 'polypeptide(L)'
;MLRFSDSSTSQFQIRVKILARLVTQFDGKLKGKMMDFILEDIRNRVDLAFAWLYQEYNLYLDKWPNGNLENYDECLTSLLSGLQEKPDQKDG
;
A
#
# COMPACT_ATOMS: atom_id res chain seq x y z
N MET A 1 24.01 27.84 9.68
CA MET A 1 22.65 27.35 10.00
C MET A 1 22.38 26.12 9.12
N LEU A 2 22.76 24.93 9.59
CA LEU A 2 22.52 23.68 8.87
C LEU A 2 21.19 23.11 9.38
N ARG A 3 20.20 23.04 8.49
CA ARG A 3 18.91 22.41 8.78
C ARG A 3 19.10 20.90 8.87
N PHE A 4 19.06 20.38 10.09
CA PHE A 4 18.86 18.95 10.34
C PHE A 4 17.39 18.61 10.08
N SER A 5 17.04 18.27 8.83
CA SER A 5 15.72 17.71 8.53
C SER A 5 15.78 16.84 7.27
N ASP A 6 16.30 15.60 7.34
CA ASP A 6 16.03 14.62 6.26
C ASP A 6 16.31 13.13 6.56
N SER A 7 16.78 12.75 7.76
CA SER A 7 17.09 11.33 8.05
C SER A 7 15.84 10.50 8.41
N SER A 8 14.83 11.09 9.05
CA SER A 8 13.61 10.39 9.44
C SER A 8 12.67 10.11 8.25
N THR A 9 12.54 11.08 7.35
CA THR A 9 11.72 10.98 6.12
C THR A 9 12.25 9.88 5.20
N SER A 10 13.55 9.83 4.98
CA SER A 10 14.20 8.77 4.18
C SER A 10 14.05 7.38 4.82
N GLN A 11 14.19 7.26 6.14
CA GLN A 11 13.95 5.99 6.84
C GLN A 11 12.49 5.54 6.74
N PHE A 12 11.53 6.47 6.83
CA PHE A 12 10.11 6.16 6.62
C PHE A 12 9.84 5.62 5.21
N GLN A 13 10.36 6.30 4.18
CA GLN A 13 10.23 5.84 2.79
C GLN A 13 10.83 4.46 2.56
N ILE A 14 11.97 4.15 3.18
CA ILE A 14 12.58 2.81 3.11
C ILE A 14 11.63 1.76 3.71
N ARG A 15 11.06 2.02 4.89
CA ARG A 15 10.10 1.11 5.54
C ARG A 15 8.87 0.86 4.67
N VAL A 16 8.31 1.91 4.07
CA VAL A 16 7.16 1.80 3.16
C VAL A 16 7.50 0.92 1.96
N LYS A 17 8.65 1.12 1.32
CA LYS A 17 9.10 0.29 0.19
C LYS A 17 9.32 -1.17 0.59
N ILE A 18 9.92 -1.42 1.76
CA ILE A 18 10.12 -2.78 2.27
C ILE A 18 8.76 -3.46 2.46
N LEU A 19 7.82 -2.81 3.13
CA LEU A 19 6.50 -3.37 3.41
C LEU A 19 5.71 -3.64 2.13
N ALA A 20 5.69 -2.68 1.18
CA ALA A 20 5.05 -2.86 -0.12
C ALA A 20 5.64 -4.03 -0.90
N ARG A 21 6.96 -4.20 -0.89
CA ARG A 21 7.61 -5.33 -1.55
C ARG A 21 7.33 -6.67 -0.87
N LEU A 22 7.32 -6.69 0.46
CA LEU A 22 7.06 -7.91 1.23
C LEU A 22 5.62 -8.39 1.03
N VAL A 23 4.62 -7.51 1.13
CA VAL A 23 3.21 -7.93 1.00
C VAL A 23 2.89 -8.56 -0.35
N THR A 24 3.56 -8.12 -1.43
CA THR A 24 3.38 -8.73 -2.76
C THR A 24 4.03 -10.10 -2.93
N GLN A 25 4.95 -10.49 -2.05
CA GLN A 25 5.60 -11.81 -2.06
C GLN A 25 4.89 -12.85 -1.20
N PHE A 26 4.07 -12.39 -0.25
CA PHE A 26 3.37 -13.24 0.71
C PHE A 26 1.91 -13.48 0.28
N ASP A 27 1.36 -14.61 0.70
CA ASP A 27 0.02 -15.05 0.32
C ASP A 27 -1.12 -14.25 0.99
N GLY A 28 -2.35 -14.62 0.66
CA GLY A 28 -3.59 -13.92 1.03
C GLY A 28 -3.78 -13.65 2.51
N LYS A 29 -3.20 -14.45 3.44
CA LYS A 29 -3.33 -14.17 4.88
C LYS A 29 -2.60 -12.90 5.29
N LEU A 30 -1.44 -12.62 4.69
CA LEU A 30 -0.72 -11.38 4.99
C LEU A 30 -1.30 -10.19 4.23
N LYS A 31 -1.74 -10.38 2.98
CA LYS A 31 -2.44 -9.34 2.21
C LYS A 31 -3.67 -8.83 2.97
N GLY A 32 -4.49 -9.73 3.53
CA GLY A 32 -5.64 -9.35 4.35
C GLY A 32 -5.26 -8.54 5.59
N LYS A 33 -4.27 -9.00 6.38
CA LYS A 33 -3.80 -8.26 7.55
C LYS A 33 -3.21 -6.89 7.21
N MET A 34 -2.52 -6.79 6.07
CA MET A 34 -1.98 -5.53 5.59
C MET A 34 -3.10 -4.57 5.17
N MET A 35 -4.14 -5.10 4.53
CA MET A 35 -5.34 -4.34 4.16
C MET A 35 -6.05 -3.81 5.41
N ASP A 36 -6.30 -4.67 6.41
CA ASP A 36 -6.89 -4.27 7.69
C ASP A 36 -6.08 -3.18 8.37
N PHE A 37 -4.75 -3.35 8.43
CA PHE A 37 -3.82 -2.36 8.96
C PHE A 37 -3.90 -1.04 8.19
N ILE A 38 -3.85 -1.05 6.86
CA ILE A 38 -3.94 0.19 6.08
C ILE A 38 -5.27 0.90 6.32
N LEU A 39 -6.38 0.16 6.29
CA LEU A 39 -7.72 0.72 6.41
C LEU A 39 -8.04 1.22 7.83
N GLU A 40 -7.45 0.66 8.88
CA GLU A 40 -7.59 1.12 10.26
C GLU A 40 -7.24 2.61 10.42
N ASP A 41 -6.23 3.08 9.69
CA ASP A 41 -5.78 4.47 9.71
C ASP A 41 -5.30 4.92 8.33
N ILE A 42 -6.21 4.90 7.37
CA ILE A 42 -5.88 5.18 5.96
C ILE A 42 -5.30 6.57 5.75
N ARG A 43 -5.71 7.57 6.53
CA ARG A 43 -5.22 8.95 6.40
C ARG A 43 -3.72 9.03 6.65
N ASN A 44 -3.21 8.33 7.66
CA ASN A 44 -1.78 8.30 7.98
C ASN A 44 -1.02 7.19 7.22
N ARG A 45 -1.73 6.23 6.60
CA ARG A 45 -1.16 5.07 5.91
C ARG A 45 -1.35 5.10 4.39
N VAL A 46 -1.79 6.24 3.83
CA VAL A 46 -2.10 6.37 2.39
C VAL A 46 -0.88 6.14 1.50
N ASP A 47 0.31 6.60 1.92
CA ASP A 47 1.55 6.37 1.18
C ASP A 47 1.89 4.89 1.06
N LEU A 48 1.54 4.09 2.08
CA LEU A 48 1.74 2.65 2.07
C LEU A 48 0.74 1.95 1.13
N ALA A 49 -0.51 2.40 1.10
CA ALA A 49 -1.50 1.92 0.15
C ALA A 49 -1.06 2.16 -1.30
N PHE A 50 -0.61 3.39 -1.61
CA PHE A 50 -0.10 3.71 -2.94
C PHE A 50 1.19 2.97 -3.28
N ALA A 51 2.11 2.81 -2.33
CA ALA A 51 3.33 2.04 -2.55
C ALA A 51 3.02 0.57 -2.85
N TRP A 52 2.03 -0.02 -2.19
CA TRP A 52 1.59 -1.38 -2.48
C TRP A 52 0.94 -1.49 -3.86
N LEU A 53 -0.01 -0.60 -4.21
CA LEU A 53 -0.60 -0.56 -5.56
C LEU A 53 0.46 -0.42 -6.65
N TYR A 54 1.41 0.49 -6.46
CA TYR A 54 2.53 0.68 -7.39
C TYR A 54 3.40 -0.58 -7.51
N GLN A 55 3.62 -1.29 -6.41
CA GLN A 55 4.38 -2.54 -6.42
C GLN A 55 3.65 -3.66 -7.16
N GLU A 56 2.33 -3.82 -6.98
CA GLU A 56 1.54 -4.81 -7.75
C GLU A 56 1.57 -4.48 -9.25
N TYR A 57 1.52 -3.18 -9.62
CA TYR A 57 1.68 -2.75 -11.01
C TYR A 57 3.07 -3.04 -11.59
N ASN A 58 4.14 -2.82 -10.82
CA ASN A 58 5.50 -3.15 -11.27
C ASN A 58 5.66 -4.66 -11.50
N LEU A 59 5.07 -5.52 -10.65
CA LEU A 59 5.10 -6.96 -10.84
C LEU A 59 4.40 -7.41 -12.13
N TYR A 60 3.34 -6.70 -12.51
CA TYR A 60 2.71 -6.88 -13.81
C TYR A 60 3.65 -6.49 -14.96
N LEU A 61 4.27 -5.31 -14.88
CA LEU A 61 5.22 -4.83 -15.90
C LEU A 61 6.43 -5.75 -16.06
N ASP A 62 6.96 -6.30 -14.95
CA ASP A 62 8.09 -7.23 -14.96
C ASP A 62 7.79 -8.52 -15.75
N LYS A 63 6.51 -8.87 -15.90
CA LYS A 63 6.03 -10.04 -16.64
C LYS A 63 5.47 -9.70 -18.03
N TRP A 64 5.50 -8.43 -18.42
CA TRP A 64 4.96 -7.98 -19.71
C TRP A 64 5.64 -8.71 -20.89
N PRO A 65 4.88 -9.14 -21.92
CA PRO A 65 3.44 -8.92 -22.13
C PRO A 65 2.53 -9.99 -21.50
N ASN A 66 3.10 -11.01 -20.85
CA ASN A 66 2.36 -12.16 -20.32
C ASN A 66 1.82 -11.96 -18.90
N GLY A 67 2.11 -10.81 -18.28
CA GLY A 67 1.61 -10.45 -16.95
C GLY A 67 0.09 -10.23 -16.96
N ASN A 68 -0.56 -10.53 -15.84
CA ASN A 68 -1.96 -10.19 -15.61
C ASN A 68 -2.08 -9.11 -14.52
N LEU A 69 -3.21 -8.41 -14.50
CA LEU A 69 -3.50 -7.36 -13.52
C LEU A 69 -4.33 -7.85 -12.33
N GLU A 70 -4.50 -9.16 -12.17
CA GLU A 70 -5.42 -9.74 -11.17
C GLU A 70 -5.10 -9.27 -9.75
N ASN A 71 -3.83 -9.32 -9.34
CA ASN A 71 -3.42 -8.86 -8.02
C ASN A 71 -3.55 -7.33 -7.84
N TYR A 72 -3.35 -6.57 -8.92
CA TYR A 72 -3.53 -5.11 -8.90
C TYR A 72 -5.01 -4.76 -8.76
N ASP A 73 -5.88 -5.42 -9.53
CA ASP A 73 -7.33 -5.26 -9.51
C ASP A 73 -7.92 -5.65 -8.15
N GLU A 74 -7.50 -6.79 -7.60
CA GLU A 74 -7.87 -7.23 -6.25
C GLU A 74 -7.45 -6.20 -5.20
N CYS A 75 -6.18 -5.77 -5.21
CA CYS A 75 -5.66 -4.77 -4.27
C CYS A 75 -6.45 -3.45 -4.34
N LEU A 76 -6.67 -2.93 -5.56
CA LEU A 76 -7.40 -1.69 -5.79
C LEU A 76 -8.85 -1.80 -5.34
N THR A 77 -9.54 -2.88 -5.71
CA THR A 77 -10.95 -3.08 -5.37
C THR A 77 -11.12 -3.26 -3.87
N SER A 78 -10.25 -4.02 -3.19
CA SER A 78 -10.28 -4.15 -1.74
C SER A 78 -10.03 -2.83 -1.00
N LEU A 79 -9.09 -1.99 -1.49
CA LEU A 79 -8.86 -0.65 -0.93
C LEU A 79 -10.10 0.23 -1.07
N LEU A 80 -10.74 0.23 -2.26
CA LEU A 80 -11.94 1.03 -2.51
C LEU A 80 -13.14 0.54 -1.69
N SER A 81 -13.38 -0.76 -1.61
CA SER A 81 -14.45 -1.34 -0.80
C SER A 81 -14.25 -1.01 0.69
N GLY A 82 -13.03 -1.20 1.21
CA GLY A 82 -12.71 -0.88 2.60
C GLY A 82 -12.85 0.61 2.95
N LEU A 83 -12.62 1.50 1.99
CA LEU A 83 -12.88 2.94 2.13
C LEU A 83 -14.38 3.25 2.17
N GLN A 84 -15.19 2.56 1.38
CA GLN A 84 -16.64 2.73 1.33
C GLN A 84 -17.34 2.18 2.59
N GLU A 85 -16.83 1.08 3.13
CA GLU A 85 -17.37 0.41 4.33
C GLU A 85 -17.10 1.17 5.64
N LYS A 86 -16.21 2.17 5.65
CA LYS A 86 -15.92 3.04 6.80
C LYS A 86 -16.49 4.47 6.62
N PRO A 87 -17.83 4.66 6.60
CA PRO A 87 -18.43 5.99 6.49
C PRO A 87 -18.28 6.85 7.77
N ASP A 88 -17.97 6.26 8.93
CA ASP A 88 -18.03 6.90 10.25
C ASP A 88 -16.88 7.88 10.58
N GLN A 89 -15.97 8.16 9.64
CA GLN A 89 -14.92 9.16 9.82
C GLN A 89 -15.26 10.53 9.21
N LYS A 90 -16.55 10.80 8.95
CA LYS A 90 -17.05 12.09 8.43
C LYS A 90 -17.38 13.14 9.50
N ASP A 91 -17.22 12.87 10.78
CA ASP A 91 -17.41 13.89 11.82
C ASP A 91 -16.08 14.58 12.14
N GLY A 92 -15.88 15.73 11.49
CA GLY A 92 -14.90 16.75 11.80
C GLY A 92 -15.44 18.11 11.41
#